data_AF-A0A942YWA5-F1
#
_entry.id   AF-A0A942YWA5-F1
#
_cell.length_a   1.000
_cell.length_b   1.000
_cell.length_c   1.000
_cell.angle_alpha   90.00
_cell.angle_beta   90.00
_cell.angle_gamma   90.00
#
_symmetry.space_group_name_H-M   'P 1'
#
loop_
_entity.id
_entity.type
_entity.pdbx_description
1 polymer ?
#
loop_
_entity_poly.entity_id
_entity_poly.type
_entity_poly.pdbx_seq_one_letter_code
_entity_poly.pdbx_strand_id
1 'polypeptide(L)'
;MTKIEVEKEGYRIESIVGLHRNHFGEIISFITSEGRVISYRKALLEAESGLLAGIQMQEDGNGNAYLSPAEEESFDHYPNLF
;
A
#
# COMPACT_ATOMS: atom_id res chain seq x y z
N MET A 1 -19.99 -27.23 14.67
CA MET A 1 -18.58 -26.94 14.92
C MET A 1 -17.75 -27.60 13.84
N THR A 2 -17.26 -26.85 12.85
CA THR A 2 -16.18 -27.31 11.98
C THR A 2 -15.22 -26.16 11.78
N LYS A 3 -14.00 -26.38 12.30
CA LYS A 3 -12.81 -25.54 12.22
C LYS A 3 -12.42 -25.30 10.76
N ILE A 4 -12.27 -24.03 10.39
CA ILE A 4 -11.32 -23.61 9.34
C ILE A 4 -10.60 -22.37 9.89
N GLU A 5 -9.70 -22.59 10.84
CA GLU A 5 -8.60 -21.66 11.09
C GLU A 5 -7.46 -22.14 10.20
N VAL A 6 -7.41 -21.62 8.97
CA VAL A 6 -6.19 -21.74 8.17
C VAL A 6 -5.18 -20.81 8.83
N GLU A 7 -4.13 -21.39 9.37
CA GLU A 7 -2.99 -20.71 9.96
C GLU A 7 -2.43 -19.69 8.95
N LYS A 8 -2.68 -18.39 9.17
CA LYS A 8 -1.95 -17.31 8.50
C LYS A 8 -0.55 -17.19 9.11
N GLU A 9 0.25 -18.26 9.03
CA GLU A 9 1.67 -18.17 9.36
C GLU A 9 2.38 -17.28 8.32
N GLY A 10 2.88 -16.13 8.78
CA GLY A 10 3.97 -15.41 8.12
C GLY A 10 3.67 -14.03 7.53
N TYR A 11 2.41 -13.59 7.44
CA TYR A 11 2.14 -12.24 6.91
C TYR A 11 2.25 -11.19 8.02
N ARG A 12 3.43 -10.59 8.13
CA ARG A 12 3.62 -9.38 8.94
C ARG A 12 3.03 -8.20 8.18
N ILE A 13 2.26 -7.37 8.88
CA ILE A 13 1.78 -6.10 8.34
C ILE A 13 2.99 -5.19 8.20
N GLU A 14 3.19 -4.65 7.01
CA GLU A 14 4.29 -3.72 6.71
C GLU A 14 3.74 -2.31 6.54
N SER A 15 4.50 -1.29 6.93
CA SER A 15 4.12 0.11 6.67
C SER A 15 4.83 0.66 5.43
N ILE A 16 4.23 1.66 4.79
CA ILE A 16 4.91 2.44 3.75
C ILE A 16 5.93 3.38 4.41
N VAL A 17 7.16 3.43 3.88
CA VAL A 17 8.23 4.31 4.37
C VAL A 17 8.82 5.19 3.27
N GLY A 18 8.44 4.97 2.02
CA GLY A 18 8.91 5.74 0.88
C GLY A 18 8.17 5.37 -0.40
N LEU A 19 8.45 6.11 -1.46
CA LEU A 19 7.80 5.93 -2.76
C LEU A 19 8.76 6.24 -3.90
N HIS A 20 8.47 5.68 -5.07
CA HIS A 20 9.11 6.07 -6.33
C HIS A 20 8.06 6.73 -7.22
N ARG A 21 8.42 7.86 -7.81
CA ARG A 21 7.60 8.57 -8.81
C ARG A 21 8.23 8.50 -10.19
N ASN A 22 7.40 8.48 -11.22
CA ASN A 22 7.89 8.71 -12.58
C ASN A 22 8.18 10.20 -12.84
N HIS A 23 8.66 10.53 -14.05
CA HIS A 23 9.01 11.90 -14.40
C HIS A 23 7.81 12.87 -14.50
N PHE A 24 6.57 12.36 -14.47
CA PHE A 24 5.34 13.15 -14.40
C PHE A 24 4.87 13.36 -12.96
N GLY A 25 5.55 12.78 -11.96
CA GLY A 25 5.19 12.88 -10.55
C GLY A 25 4.21 11.81 -10.07
N GLU A 26 3.81 10.87 -10.93
CA GLU A 26 2.90 9.78 -10.59
C GLU A 26 3.62 8.72 -9.76
N ILE A 27 2.98 8.24 -8.69
CA ILE A 27 3.53 7.17 -7.85
C ILE A 27 3.45 5.85 -8.62
N ILE A 28 4.59 5.21 -8.84
CA ILE A 28 4.69 3.94 -9.57
C ILE A 28 5.00 2.77 -8.66
N SER A 29 5.66 3.02 -7.53
CA SER A 29 6.03 2.01 -6.54
C SER A 29 6.07 2.58 -5.12
N PHE A 30 5.90 1.70 -4.15
CA PHE A 30 6.07 1.98 -2.73
C PHE A 30 7.22 1.17 -2.14
N ILE A 31 7.83 1.71 -1.11
CA ILE A 31 8.85 1.05 -0.29
C ILE A 31 8.24 0.75 1.06
N THR A 32 8.38 -0.50 1.49
CA THR A 32 7.82 -0.96 2.77
C THR A 32 8.87 -0.96 3.88
N SER A 33 8.43 -1.04 5.14
CA SER A 33 9.28 -1.12 6.33
C SER A 33 10.26 -2.30 6.32
N GLU A 34 9.99 -3.34 5.53
CA GLU A 34 10.86 -4.50 5.33
C GLU A 34 11.85 -4.33 4.16
N GLY A 35 11.88 -3.13 3.54
CA GLY A 35 12.76 -2.82 2.43
C GLY A 35 12.32 -3.40 1.08
N ARG A 36 11.09 -3.91 0.96
CA ARG A 36 10.55 -4.35 -0.33
C ARG A 36 10.18 -3.13 -1.18
N VAL A 37 10.43 -3.23 -2.49
CA VAL A 37 9.84 -2.32 -3.48
C VAL A 37 8.67 -3.03 -4.12
N ILE A 38 7.47 -2.47 -4.00
CA ILE A 38 6.24 -3.03 -4.58
C ILE A 38 5.63 -2.05 -5.58
N SER A 39 5.12 -2.54 -6.70
CA SER A 39 4.42 -1.69 -7.66
C SER A 39 3.10 -1.16 -7.10
N TYR A 40 2.61 -0.05 -7.66
CA TYR A 40 1.32 0.53 -7.27
C TYR A 40 0.17 -0.49 -7.33
N ARG A 41 0.11 -1.32 -8.38
CA ARG A 41 -0.91 -2.38 -8.51
C ARG A 41 -0.83 -3.41 -7.40
N LYS A 42 0.38 -3.82 -7.01
CA LYS A 42 0.57 -4.78 -5.91
C LYS A 42 0.17 -4.16 -4.57
N ALA A 43 0.47 -2.88 -4.37
CA ALA A 43 0.06 -2.14 -3.18
C ALA A 43 -1.48 -2.04 -3.05
N LEU A 44 -2.23 -1.87 -4.14
CA LEU A 44 -3.70 -1.93 -4.12
C LEU A 44 -4.21 -3.26 -3.56
N LEU A 45 -3.71 -4.37 -4.09
CA LEU A 45 -4.12 -5.72 -3.68
C LEU A 45 -3.74 -6.02 -2.21
N GLU A 46 -2.55 -5.59 -1.79
CA GLU A 46 -2.08 -5.78 -0.42
C GLU A 46 -2.81 -4.88 0.58
N ALA A 47 -3.15 -3.64 0.20
CA ALA A 47 -3.99 -2.76 1.01
C ALA A 47 -5.40 -3.33 1.20
N GLU A 48 -6.02 -3.82 0.12
CA GLU A 48 -7.32 -4.51 0.18
C GLU A 48 -7.28 -5.75 1.08
N SER A 49 -6.16 -6.49 1.05
CA SER A 49 -5.95 -7.69 1.87
C SER A 49 -5.53 -7.40 3.32
N GLY A 50 -5.38 -6.13 3.71
CA GLY A 50 -4.97 -5.71 5.06
C GLY A 50 -3.51 -5.99 5.39
N LEU A 51 -2.66 -6.07 4.38
CA LEU A 51 -1.24 -6.46 4.47
C LEU A 51 -0.30 -5.24 4.54
N LEU A 52 -0.81 -4.06 4.20
CA LEU A 52 -0.10 -2.79 4.28
C LEU A 52 -0.79 -1.85 5.26
N ALA A 53 -0.01 -1.22 6.13
CA ALA A 53 -0.42 -0.16 7.03
C ALA A 53 -0.01 1.22 6.49
N GLY A 54 -0.69 2.26 6.97
CA GLY A 54 -0.45 3.66 6.59
C GLY A 54 -1.06 4.07 5.25
N ILE A 55 -1.69 3.14 4.53
CA ILE A 55 -2.43 3.39 3.30
C ILE A 55 -3.79 2.70 3.32
N GLN A 56 -4.72 3.23 2.56
CA GLN A 56 -6.06 2.69 2.38
C GLN A 56 -6.46 2.75 0.91
N MET A 57 -7.24 1.77 0.48
CA MET A 57 -7.87 1.79 -0.83
C MET A 57 -9.18 2.57 -0.74
N GLN A 58 -9.36 3.52 -1.64
CA GLN A 58 -10.59 4.27 -1.82
C GLN A 58 -11.09 4.13 -3.24
N GLU A 59 -12.36 4.45 -3.46
CA GLU A 59 -12.96 4.52 -4.78
C GLU A 59 -13.27 5.98 -5.12
N ASP A 60 -12.97 6.39 -6.35
CA ASP A 60 -13.37 7.69 -6.87
C ASP A 60 -14.86 7.71 -7.25
N GLY A 61 -15.39 8.87 -7.67
CA GLY A 61 -16.79 9.00 -8.10
C GLY A 61 -17.16 8.18 -9.34
N ASN A 62 -16.19 7.58 -10.03
CA ASN A 62 -16.38 6.72 -11.20
C ASN A 62 -16.20 5.23 -10.86
N GLY A 63 -15.92 4.89 -9.60
CA GLY A 63 -15.65 3.52 -9.14
C GLY A 63 -14.22 3.03 -9.42
N ASN A 64 -13.27 3.92 -9.74
CA ASN A 64 -11.88 3.54 -9.87
C ASN A 64 -11.21 3.49 -8.49
N ALA A 65 -10.56 2.38 -8.19
CA ALA A 65 -9.80 2.23 -6.96
C ALA A 65 -8.47 3.03 -7.01
N TYR A 66 -8.17 3.75 -5.95
CA TYR A 66 -6.90 4.46 -5.75
C TYR A 66 -6.43 4.32 -4.30
N LEU A 67 -5.15 4.58 -4.07
CA LEU A 67 -4.57 4.56 -2.73
C LEU A 67 -4.56 5.99 -2.17
N SER A 68 -4.89 6.12 -0.89
CA SER A 68 -4.65 7.32 -0.10
C SER A 68 -3.89 6.97 1.19
N PRO A 69 -3.13 7.91 1.77
CA PRO A 69 -2.60 7.72 3.10
C PRO A 69 -3.74 7.57 4.13
N ALA A 70 -3.52 6.76 5.15
CA ALA A 70 -4.54 6.53 6.19
C ALA A 70 -4.62 7.69 7.22
N GLU A 71 -3.48 8.28 7.57
CA GLU A 71 -3.37 9.31 8.61
C GLU A 71 -2.89 10.68 8.09
N GLU A 72 -2.39 10.74 6.86
CA GLU A 72 -1.81 11.93 6.25
C GLU A 72 -2.73 12.53 5.19
N GLU A 73 -2.62 13.84 4.95
CA GLU A 73 -3.38 14.51 3.88
C GLU A 73 -2.85 14.17 2.47
N SER A 74 -1.56 13.81 2.34
CA SER A 74 -0.91 13.54 1.06
C SER A 74 0.28 12.58 1.17
N PHE A 75 0.58 11.88 0.08
CA PHE A 75 1.81 11.10 -0.08
C PHE A 75 3.08 11.96 -0.19
N ASP A 76 2.94 13.29 -0.33
CA ASP A 76 4.08 14.19 -0.53
C ASP A 76 5.02 14.29 0.69
N HIS A 77 4.57 13.85 1.86
CA HIS A 77 5.40 13.76 3.06
C HIS A 77 6.36 12.55 3.06
N TYR A 78 6.10 11.55 2.21
CA TYR A 78 6.98 10.39 2.09
C TYR A 78 8.20 10.72 1.22
N PRO A 79 9.40 10.22 1.59
CA PRO A 79 10.58 10.43 0.79
C PRO A 79 10.41 9.80 -0.59
N ASN A 80 10.77 10.56 -1.63
CA ASN A 80 10.92 10.03 -2.97
C ASN A 80 12.32 9.43 -3.09
N LEU A 81 12.39 8.11 -3.26
CA LEU A 81 13.64 7.37 -3.37
C LEU A 81 13.89 7.04 -4.84
N PHE A 82 15.16 7.12 -5.28
CA PHE A 82 15.60 6.99 -6.67
C PHE A 82 16.62 5.87 -6.82
#